data_AF-A0A950KJS4-F1
#
_entry.id   AF-A0A950KJS4-F1
#
_cell.length_a   1.000
_cell.length_b   1.000
_cell.length_c   1.000
_cell.angle_alpha   90.00
_cell.angle_beta   90.00
_cell.angle_gamma   90.00
#
_symmetry.space_group_name_H-M   'P 1'
#
loop_
_entity.id
_entity.type
_entity.pdbx_description
1 polymer ?
#
loop_
_entity_poly.entity_id
_entity_poly.type
_entity_poly.pdbx_seq_one_letter_code
_entity_poly.pdbx_strand_id
1 'polypeptide(L)'
;MDSILDWDELVSALRDELQEKGGLIRLLNQQTETLYRRDHVENERLEDQIRNQIRLATRCRQARDLILRQTAARLDLPDDTPAGEILGRFPEYVQPLLDALFLEVDRLSGRLEERLRQNQQLKERFMVEIAPAT
;
A
#
# COMPACT_ATOMS: atom_id res chain seq x y z
N MET A 1 -22.03 -15.37 24.23
CA MET A 1 -22.58 -14.21 23.50
C MET A 1 -21.69 -13.05 23.89
N ASP A 2 -20.73 -12.60 23.11
CA ASP A 2 -20.45 -12.77 21.69
C ASP A 2 -18.95 -13.03 21.52
N SER A 3 -18.58 -13.91 20.60
CA SER A 3 -17.20 -13.98 20.11
C SER A 3 -16.98 -12.72 19.28
N ILE A 4 -16.69 -11.61 19.96
CA ILE A 4 -16.49 -10.29 19.36
C ILE A 4 -15.41 -10.46 18.31
N LEU A 5 -15.79 -10.37 17.04
CA LEU A 5 -14.85 -10.22 15.94
C LEU A 5 -13.95 -9.04 16.28
N ASP A 6 -12.66 -9.29 16.43
CA ASP A 6 -11.67 -8.28 16.76
C ASP A 6 -11.43 -7.40 15.52
N TRP A 7 -12.31 -6.41 15.34
CA TRP A 7 -12.22 -5.45 14.26
C TRP A 7 -11.11 -4.42 14.49
N ASP A 8 -10.64 -4.27 15.73
CA ASP A 8 -9.52 -3.38 16.06
C ASP A 8 -8.24 -3.84 15.35
N GLU A 9 -7.99 -5.16 15.32
CA GLU A 9 -6.86 -5.76 14.60
C GLU A 9 -6.90 -5.44 13.10
N LEU A 10 -8.08 -5.59 12.47
CA LEU A 10 -8.26 -5.29 11.05
C LEU A 10 -8.14 -3.79 10.75
N VAL A 11 -8.71 -2.93 11.61
CA VAL A 11 -8.57 -1.47 11.51
C VAL A 11 -7.10 -1.05 11.62
N SER A 12 -6.36 -1.63 12.57
CA SER A 12 -4.92 -1.35 12.72
C SER A 12 -4.16 -1.71 11.46
N ALA A 13 -4.37 -2.93 10.93
CA ALA A 13 -3.67 -3.38 9.74
C ALA A 13 -3.97 -2.52 8.50
N LEU A 14 -5.21 -2.08 8.32
CA LEU A 14 -5.60 -1.18 7.23
C LEU A 14 -4.93 0.19 7.37
N ARG A 15 -4.87 0.75 8.58
CA ARG A 15 -4.20 2.03 8.84
C ARG A 15 -2.70 1.95 8.62
N ASP A 16 -2.07 0.87 9.07
CA ASP A 16 -0.65 0.63 8.83
C ASP A 16 -0.36 0.56 7.33
N GLU A 17 -1.17 -0.19 6.56
CA GLU A 17 -1.02 -0.25 5.11
C GLU A 17 -1.21 1.11 4.43
N LEU A 18 -2.20 1.91 4.85
CA LEU A 18 -2.39 3.28 4.36
C LEU A 18 -1.18 4.16 4.63
N GLN A 19 -0.65 4.09 5.85
CA GLN A 19 0.52 4.88 6.26
C GLN A 19 1.74 4.53 5.40
N GLU A 20 2.03 3.23 5.24
CA GLU A 20 3.22 2.81 4.50
C GLU A 20 3.12 3.12 3.00
N LYS A 21 1.93 2.99 2.40
CA LYS A 21 1.68 3.40 1.01
C LYS A 21 1.77 4.93 0.85
N GLY A 22 1.24 5.70 1.80
CA GLY A 22 1.35 7.15 1.81
C GLY A 22 2.80 7.63 1.90
N GLY A 23 3.60 6.99 2.76
CA GLY A 23 5.03 7.20 2.86
C GLY A 23 5.76 6.91 1.54
N LEU A 24 5.39 5.82 0.86
CA LEU A 24 5.97 5.45 -0.43
C LEU A 24 5.65 6.48 -1.52
N ILE A 25 4.41 6.94 -1.61
CA ILE A 25 4.02 8.00 -2.56
C ILE A 25 4.83 9.27 -2.32
N ARG A 26 5.04 9.66 -1.06
CA ARG A 26 5.88 10.82 -0.72
C ARG A 26 7.31 10.66 -1.24
N LEU A 27 7.94 9.51 -1.00
CA LEU A 27 9.29 9.21 -1.48
C LEU A 27 9.37 9.22 -3.02
N LEU A 28 8.38 8.65 -3.71
CA LEU A 28 8.31 8.66 -5.17
C LEU A 28 8.18 10.08 -5.74
N ASN A 29 7.43 10.97 -5.08
CA ASN A 29 7.36 12.37 -5.49
C ASN A 29 8.71 13.09 -5.29
N GLN A 30 9.41 12.82 -4.18
CA GLN A 30 10.74 13.38 -3.92
C GLN A 30 11.77 12.88 -4.94
N GLN A 31 11.71 11.61 -5.35
CA GLN A 31 12.57 11.05 -6.38
C GLN A 31 12.32 11.74 -7.73
N THR A 32 11.06 11.94 -8.11
CA THR A 32 10.70 12.67 -9.33
C THR A 32 11.30 14.08 -9.36
N GLU A 33 11.18 14.86 -8.27
CA GLU A 33 11.77 16.20 -8.17
C GLU A 33 13.30 16.17 -8.30
N THR A 34 13.92 15.17 -7.66
CA THR A 34 15.37 14.97 -7.67
C THR A 34 15.90 14.60 -9.06
N LEU A 35 15.16 13.78 -9.81
CA LEU A 35 15.46 13.45 -11.21
C LEU A 35 15.41 14.70 -12.10
N TYR A 36 14.39 15.56 -11.93
CA TYR A 36 14.33 16.84 -12.66
C TYR A 36 15.49 17.78 -12.34
N ARG A 37 15.96 17.79 -11.09
CA ARG A 37 17.13 18.56 -10.67
C ARG A 37 18.47 17.94 -11.07
N ARG A 38 18.47 16.71 -11.59
CA ARG A 38 19.67 15.91 -11.90
C ARG A 38 20.61 15.75 -10.69
N ASP A 39 20.03 15.63 -9.50
CA ASP A 39 20.79 15.39 -8.27
C ASP A 39 20.97 13.89 -8.03
N HIS A 40 22.09 13.36 -8.51
CA HIS A 40 22.38 11.93 -8.48
C HIS A 40 22.56 11.38 -7.06
N VAL A 41 23.19 12.16 -6.17
CA VAL A 41 23.48 11.72 -4.80
C VAL A 41 22.19 11.55 -4.01
N GLU A 42 21.29 12.53 -4.10
CA GLU A 42 20.00 12.44 -3.44
C GLU A 42 19.11 11.35 -4.06
N ASN A 43 19.21 11.14 -5.39
CA ASN A 43 18.45 10.08 -6.04
C ASN A 43 18.86 8.68 -5.53
N GLU A 44 20.16 8.40 -5.42
CA GLU A 44 20.66 7.14 -4.85
C GLU A 44 20.17 6.93 -3.40
N ARG A 45 20.21 7.98 -2.58
CA ARG A 45 19.69 7.95 -1.20
C ARG A 45 18.19 7.65 -1.15
N LEU A 46 17.42 8.19 -2.09
CA LEU A 46 15.98 7.96 -2.19
C LEU A 46 15.65 6.55 -2.69
N GLU A 47 16.49 5.96 -3.54
CA GLU A 47 16.30 4.57 -4.01
C GLU A 47 16.34 3.56 -2.86
N ASP A 48 17.27 3.73 -1.92
CA ASP A 48 17.33 2.89 -0.72
C ASP A 48 16.08 3.01 0.15
N GLN A 49 15.62 4.24 0.36
CA GLN A 49 14.41 4.52 1.13
C GLN A 49 13.17 3.94 0.45
N ILE A 50 13.04 4.11 -0.87
CA ILE A 50 11.93 3.55 -1.66
C ILE A 50 11.93 2.03 -1.56
N ARG A 51 13.08 1.36 -1.72
CA ARG A 51 13.18 -0.11 -1.59
C ARG A 51 12.77 -0.59 -0.19
N ASN A 52 13.18 0.12 0.87
CA ASN A 52 12.76 -0.20 2.23
C ASN A 52 11.26 -0.01 2.42
N GLN A 53 10.72 1.10 1.93
CA GLN A 53 9.31 1.44 2.06
C GLN A 53 8.41 0.47 1.28
N ILE A 54 8.83 0.00 0.10
CA ILE A 54 8.14 -1.06 -0.66
C ILE A 54 8.06 -2.36 0.16
N ARG A 55 9.14 -2.74 0.85
CA ARG A 55 9.16 -3.93 1.71
C ARG A 55 8.18 -3.78 2.88
N LEU A 56 8.14 -2.61 3.52
CA LEU A 56 7.19 -2.31 4.60
C LEU A 56 5.74 -2.34 4.12
N ALA A 57 5.42 -1.65 3.02
CA ALA A 57 4.07 -1.63 2.44
C ALA A 57 3.60 -3.03 2.04
N THR A 58 4.49 -3.85 1.46
CA THR A 58 4.19 -5.26 1.14
C THR A 58 3.89 -6.07 2.39
N ARG A 59 4.67 -5.89 3.46
CA ARG A 59 4.46 -6.60 4.74
C ARG A 59 3.12 -6.21 5.37
N CYS A 60 2.74 -4.93 5.36
CA CYS A 60 1.45 -4.48 5.88
C CYS A 60 0.28 -5.07 5.09
N ARG A 61 0.37 -5.09 3.75
CA ARG A 61 -0.63 -5.77 2.90
C ARG A 61 -0.76 -7.25 3.26
N GLN A 62 0.36 -7.96 3.39
CA GLN A 62 0.35 -9.39 3.76
C GLN A 62 -0.24 -9.63 5.16
N ALA A 63 0.03 -8.73 6.12
CA ALA A 63 -0.56 -8.80 7.45
C ALA A 63 -2.08 -8.62 7.40
N ARG A 64 -2.58 -7.62 6.67
CA ARG A 64 -4.03 -7.43 6.44
C ARG A 64 -4.65 -8.67 5.79
N ASP A 65 -4.03 -9.21 4.75
CA ASP A 65 -4.55 -10.40 4.05
C ASP A 65 -4.60 -11.63 4.97
N LEU A 66 -3.62 -11.79 5.87
CA LEU A 66 -3.62 -12.84 6.89
C LEU A 66 -4.77 -12.65 7.89
N ILE A 67 -4.98 -11.43 8.40
CA ILE A 67 -6.06 -11.12 9.34
C ILE A 67 -7.43 -11.38 8.70
N LEU A 68 -7.61 -10.99 7.43
CA LEU A 68 -8.84 -11.29 6.69
C LEU A 68 -9.11 -12.79 6.58
N ARG A 69 -8.10 -13.59 6.23
CA ARG A 69 -8.23 -15.06 6.16
C ARG A 69 -8.57 -15.68 7.51
N GLN A 70 -7.89 -15.23 8.58
CA GLN A 70 -8.20 -15.68 9.94
C GLN A 70 -9.61 -15.30 10.36
N THR A 71 -10.08 -14.11 9.95
CA THR A 71 -11.44 -13.64 10.20
C THR A 71 -12.47 -14.49 9.45
N ALA A 72 -12.24 -14.78 8.16
CA ALA A 72 -13.08 -15.67 7.37
C ALA A 72 -13.18 -17.07 8.00
N ALA A 73 -12.03 -17.64 8.42
CA ALA A 73 -12.00 -18.94 9.09
C ALA A 73 -12.79 -18.95 10.41
N ARG A 74 -12.73 -17.88 11.21
CA ARG A 74 -13.54 -17.75 12.44
C ARG A 74 -15.05 -17.62 12.16
N LEU A 75 -15.42 -17.25 10.94
CA LEU A 75 -16.79 -17.10 10.48
C LEU A 75 -17.29 -18.32 9.69
N ASP A 76 -16.50 -19.41 9.62
CA ASP A 76 -16.76 -20.59 8.78
C ASP A 76 -16.98 -20.24 7.29
N LEU A 77 -16.27 -19.20 6.82
CA LEU A 77 -16.29 -18.77 5.43
C LEU A 77 -15.09 -19.35 4.65
N PRO A 78 -15.25 -19.65 3.35
CA PRO A 78 -14.14 -20.07 2.48
C PRO A 78 -12.95 -19.09 2.45
N ASP A 79 -11.74 -19.59 2.19
CA ASP A 79 -10.52 -18.78 2.10
C ASP A 79 -10.54 -17.75 0.95
N ASP A 80 -11.35 -17.97 -0.09
CA ASP A 80 -11.52 -17.10 -1.24
C ASP A 80 -12.71 -16.12 -1.09
N THR A 81 -13.30 -16.06 0.11
CA THR A 81 -14.42 -15.14 0.38
C THR A 81 -13.99 -13.69 0.15
N PRO A 82 -14.73 -12.93 -0.68
CA PRO A 82 -14.43 -11.52 -0.93
C PRO A 82 -14.45 -10.70 0.37
N ALA A 83 -13.55 -9.72 0.49
CA ALA A 83 -13.46 -8.87 1.68
C ALA A 83 -14.83 -8.27 2.05
N GLY A 84 -15.60 -7.76 1.09
CA GLY A 84 -16.92 -7.18 1.34
C GLY A 84 -17.91 -8.14 2.01
N GLU A 85 -17.86 -9.44 1.69
CA GLU A 85 -18.70 -10.44 2.34
C GLU A 85 -18.26 -10.72 3.79
N ILE A 86 -16.94 -10.70 4.04
CA ILE A 86 -16.38 -10.77 5.41
C ILE A 86 -16.80 -9.53 6.20
N LEU A 87 -16.71 -8.34 5.61
CA LEU A 87 -17.09 -7.07 6.23
C LEU A 87 -18.57 -7.04 6.65
N GLY A 88 -19.46 -7.60 5.83
CA GLY A 88 -20.88 -7.72 6.14
C GLY A 88 -21.21 -8.59 7.37
N ARG A 89 -20.25 -9.34 7.92
CA ARG A 89 -20.43 -10.13 9.15
C ARG A 89 -20.05 -9.37 10.42
N PHE A 90 -19.39 -8.22 10.31
CA PHE A 90 -19.11 -7.36 11.46
C PHE A 90 -20.37 -6.62 11.94
N PRO A 91 -20.40 -6.13 13.19
CA PRO A 91 -21.51 -5.33 13.68
C PRO A 91 -21.78 -4.11 12.79
N GLU A 92 -23.06 -3.80 12.54
CA GLU A 92 -23.49 -2.73 11.62
C GLU A 92 -22.84 -1.37 11.92
N TYR A 93 -22.55 -1.07 13.18
CA TYR A 93 -21.92 0.20 13.57
C TYR A 93 -20.43 0.31 13.17
N VAL A 94 -19.76 -0.81 12.89
CA VAL A 94 -18.34 -0.86 12.51
C VAL A 94 -18.18 -0.91 10.98
N GLN A 95 -19.13 -1.50 10.26
CA GLN A 95 -19.04 -1.71 8.81
C GLN A 95 -18.67 -0.44 8.03
N PRO A 96 -19.27 0.75 8.28
CA PRO A 96 -18.92 1.97 7.54
C PRO A 96 -17.46 2.39 7.69
N LEU A 97 -16.86 2.16 8.86
CA LEU A 97 -15.44 2.46 9.10
C LEU A 97 -14.54 1.52 8.29
N LEU A 98 -14.84 0.22 8.31
CA LEU A 98 -14.07 -0.78 7.57
C LEU A 98 -14.18 -0.55 6.07
N ASP A 99 -15.38 -0.32 5.56
CA ASP A 99 -15.62 -0.01 4.14
C ASP A 99 -14.84 1.23 3.70
N ALA A 100 -14.87 2.31 4.50
CA ALA A 100 -14.13 3.53 4.20
C ALA A 100 -12.60 3.29 4.17
N LEU A 101 -12.07 2.50 5.10
CA LEU A 101 -10.64 2.17 5.13
C LEU A 101 -10.23 1.29 3.94
N PHE A 102 -11.01 0.28 3.59
CA PHE A 102 -10.75 -0.56 2.41
C PHE A 102 -10.78 0.25 1.11
N LEU A 103 -11.80 1.12 0.96
CA LEU A 103 -11.91 1.99 -0.20
C LEU A 103 -10.70 2.92 -0.31
N GLU A 104 -10.23 3.49 0.80
CA GLU A 104 -9.05 4.34 0.79
C GLU A 104 -7.77 3.57 0.48
N VAL A 105 -7.62 2.33 0.99
CA VAL A 105 -6.47 1.46 0.65
C VAL A 105 -6.44 1.14 -0.84
N ASP A 106 -7.58 0.82 -1.43
CA ASP A 106 -7.70 0.51 -2.86
C ASP A 106 -7.37 1.73 -3.72
N ARG A 107 -7.98 2.88 -3.41
CA ARG A 107 -7.69 4.17 -4.04
C ARG A 107 -6.20 4.51 -3.96
N LEU A 108 -5.57 4.33 -2.80
CA LEU A 108 -4.16 4.63 -2.60
C LEU A 108 -3.25 3.64 -3.35
N SER A 109 -3.68 2.38 -3.49
CA SER A 109 -2.97 1.36 -4.27
C SER A 109 -2.95 1.72 -5.75
N GLY A 110 -4.09 2.10 -6.35
CA GLY A 110 -4.12 2.56 -7.74
C GLY A 110 -3.26 3.80 -7.98
N ARG A 111 -3.28 4.77 -7.04
CA ARG A 111 -2.41 5.94 -7.11
C ARG A 111 -0.92 5.58 -7.00
N LEU A 112 -0.57 4.62 -6.14
CA LEU A 112 0.79 4.16 -5.95
C LEU A 112 1.33 3.47 -7.21
N GLU A 113 0.55 2.57 -7.82
CA GLU A 113 0.92 1.88 -9.06
C GLU A 113 1.22 2.87 -10.19
N GLU A 114 0.35 3.87 -10.36
CA GLU A 114 0.56 4.91 -11.36
C GLU A 114 1.83 5.73 -11.07
N ARG A 115 2.12 6.04 -9.79
CA ARG A 115 3.33 6.78 -9.41
C ARG A 115 4.61 5.97 -9.59
N LEU A 116 4.58 4.67 -9.32
CA LEU A 116 5.70 3.76 -9.59
C LEU A 116 6.00 3.71 -11.09
N ARG A 117 4.96 3.52 -11.90
CA ARG A 117 5.06 3.51 -13.37
C ARG A 117 5.66 4.81 -13.91
N GLN A 118 5.17 5.96 -13.44
CA GLN A 118 5.69 7.26 -13.84
C GLN A 118 7.16 7.47 -13.44
N ASN A 119 7.54 7.10 -12.21
CA ASN A 119 8.93 7.20 -11.77
C ASN A 119 9.85 6.31 -12.62
N GLN A 120 9.44 5.08 -12.93
CA GLN A 120 10.21 4.19 -13.79
C GLN A 120 10.42 4.81 -15.19
N GLN A 121 9.37 5.34 -15.81
CA GLN A 121 9.48 5.99 -17.11
C GLN A 121 10.39 7.22 -17.09
N LEU A 122 10.35 8.03 -16.03
CA LEU A 122 11.24 9.18 -15.88
C LEU A 122 12.69 8.75 -15.73
N LYS A 123 12.96 7.72 -14.92
CA LYS A 123 14.30 7.16 -14.76
C LYS A 123 14.88 6.68 -16.08
N GLU A 124 14.12 5.92 -16.85
CA GLU A 124 14.54 5.45 -18.17
C GLU A 124 14.91 6.61 -19.09
N ARG A 125 14.11 7.69 -19.09
CA ARG A 125 14.40 8.89 -19.90
C ARG A 125 15.69 9.61 -19.47
N PHE A 126 15.88 9.85 -18.18
CA PHE A 126 17.08 10.53 -17.69
C PHE A 126 18.32 9.66 -17.82
N MET A 127 18.21 8.33 -17.67
CA MET A 127 19.32 7.41 -17.90
C MET A 127 19.76 7.39 -19.37
N VAL A 128 18.81 7.43 -20.31
CA VAL A 128 19.09 7.58 -21.75
C VAL A 128 19.74 8.93 -22.07
N GLU A 129 19.35 10.01 -21.37
CA GLU A 129 19.98 11.33 -21.56
C GLU A 129 21.43 11.39 -21.00
N ILE A 130 21.75 10.55 -20.01
CA ILE A 130 23.10 10.47 -19.41
C ILE A 130 24.03 9.54 -20.21
N ALA A 131 23.50 8.52 -20.89
CA ALA A 131 24.28 7.68 -21.78
C ALA A 131 24.72 8.51 -23.01
N PRO A 132 26.01 8.82 -23.20
CA PRO A 132 26.45 9.51 -24.41
C PRO A 132 26.10 8.63 -25.61
N ALA A 133 25.56 9.23 -26.67
CA ALA A 133 25.41 8.56 -27.96
C ALA A 133 26.79 8.05 -28.39
N THR A 134 26.97 6.74 -28.34
CA THR A 134 28.19 6.05 -28.78
C THR A 134 28.33 6.11 -30.30
#